data_AF-A0A6M0F375-F1
#
_entry.id   AF-A0A6M0F375-F1
#
_cell.length_a   1.000
_cell.length_b   1.000
_cell.length_c   1.000
_cell.angle_alpha   90.00
_cell.angle_beta   90.00
_cell.angle_gamma   90.00
#
_symmetry.space_group_name_H-M   'P 1'
#
loop_
_entity.id
_entity.type
_entity.pdbx_description
1 polymer ?
#
loop_
_entity_poly.entity_id
_entity_poly.type
_entity_poly.pdbx_seq_one_letter_code
_entity_poly.pdbx_strand_id
1 'polypeptide(L)'
;MAEEDTTMERPFRITIQLSDFEARKLISWSKIHGKPKATYAGQIIGSQIELNAQLIDYLIESQAKSEGITSEELEKRWLEEEGYFAD
;
A
#
# COMPACT_ATOMS: atom_id res chain seq x y z
N MET A 1 -2.20 -17.49 -25.68
CA MET A 1 -2.40 -16.14 -25.13
C MET A 1 -1.56 -16.12 -23.87
N ALA A 2 -0.47 -15.35 -23.87
CA ALA A 2 0.39 -15.26 -22.69
C ALA A 2 -0.34 -14.40 -21.66
N GLU A 3 -0.62 -14.95 -20.49
CA GLU A 3 -0.85 -14.17 -19.29
C GLU A 3 0.50 -13.50 -18.98
N GLU A 4 0.64 -12.21 -19.29
CA GLU A 4 1.75 -11.42 -18.79
C GLU A 4 1.56 -11.27 -17.28
N ASP A 5 2.43 -11.94 -16.55
CA ASP A 5 2.52 -12.03 -15.10
C ASP A 5 2.48 -10.62 -14.46
N THR A 6 1.44 -10.32 -13.69
CA THR A 6 1.14 -9.03 -13.03
C THR A 6 2.05 -8.73 -11.83
N THR A 7 3.25 -9.29 -11.79
CA THR A 7 4.22 -9.19 -10.69
C THR A 7 5.30 -8.12 -10.89
N MET A 8 5.01 -7.05 -11.63
CA MET A 8 5.95 -5.93 -11.73
C MET A 8 6.01 -5.14 -10.42
N GLU A 9 7.08 -5.31 -9.65
CA GLU A 9 7.38 -4.47 -8.49
C GLU A 9 7.63 -3.01 -8.94
N ARG A 10 6.65 -2.13 -8.75
CA ARG A 10 6.80 -0.69 -8.99
C ARG A 10 7.24 0.01 -7.70
N PRO A 11 8.34 0.78 -7.69
CA PRO A 11 8.74 1.53 -6.51
C PRO A 11 7.82 2.73 -6.30
N PHE A 12 7.09 2.76 -5.18
CA PHE A 12 6.31 3.93 -4.76
C PHE A 12 7.11 4.78 -3.77
N ARG A 13 7.09 6.10 -3.96
CA ARG A 13 7.68 7.06 -3.01
C ARG A 13 6.58 7.69 -2.17
N ILE A 14 6.51 7.28 -0.91
CA ILE A 14 5.61 7.85 0.08
C ILE A 14 6.40 8.66 1.13
N THR A 15 5.78 9.71 1.67
CA THR A 15 6.32 10.45 2.82
C THR A 15 5.51 10.08 4.05
N ILE A 16 6.16 9.54 5.07
CA ILE A 16 5.52 9.15 6.33
C ILE A 16 5.91 10.14 7.43
N GLN A 17 4.94 10.51 8.26
CA GLN A 17 5.18 11.24 9.50
C GLN A 17 5.16 10.26 10.66
N LEU A 18 6.20 10.29 11.49
CA LEU A 18 6.36 9.42 12.65
C LEU A 18 6.53 10.28 13.89
N SER A 19 6.01 9.81 15.01
CA SER A 19 6.37 10.34 16.33
C SER A 19 7.85 10.07 16.63
N ASP A 20 8.41 10.83 17.56
CA ASP A 20 9.79 10.62 18.03
C ASP A 20 10.02 9.20 18.56
N PHE A 21 9.02 8.62 19.22
CA PHE A 21 9.10 7.25 19.73
C PHE A 21 9.25 6.24 18.58
N GLU A 22 8.40 6.32 17.56
CA GLU A 22 8.42 5.42 16.40
C GLU A 22 9.71 5.57 15.60
N ALA A 23 10.15 6.81 15.35
CA ALA A 23 11.39 7.09 14.64
C ALA A 23 12.60 6.46 15.36
N ARG A 24 12.66 6.59 16.69
CA ARG A 24 13.73 5.96 17.50
C ARG A 24 13.69 4.44 17.40
N LYS A 25 12.51 3.82 17.49
CA LYS A 25 12.37 2.36 17.37
C LYS A 25 12.75 1.87 15.97
N LEU A 26 12.33 2.56 14.93
CA LEU A 26 12.69 2.23 13.54
C LEU A 26 14.20 2.34 13.31
N ILE A 27 14.86 3.37 13.86
CA ILE A 27 16.33 3.50 13.83
C ILE A 27 16.99 2.32 14.53
N SER A 28 16.60 2.03 15.79
CA SER A 28 17.18 0.92 16.55
C SER A 28 17.00 -0.41 15.83
N TRP A 29 15.80 -0.66 15.31
CA TRP A 29 15.48 -1.89 14.60
C TRP A 29 16.32 -2.06 13.33
N SER A 30 16.46 -0.98 12.55
CA SER A 30 17.36 -0.91 11.40
C SER A 30 18.82 -1.23 11.76
N LYS A 31 19.32 -0.72 12.90
CA LYS A 31 20.69 -0.97 13.35
C LYS A 31 20.92 -2.40 13.83
N ILE A 32 19.95 -3.01 14.51
CA ILE A 32 20.07 -4.38 15.03
C ILE A 32 20.25 -5.40 13.89
N HIS A 33 19.56 -5.22 12.78
CA HIS A 33 19.57 -6.19 11.68
C HIS A 33 20.35 -5.76 10.44
N GLY A 34 20.96 -4.57 10.46
CA GLY A 34 21.84 -4.11 9.39
C GLY A 34 21.15 -3.76 8.06
N LYS A 35 19.83 -3.50 8.05
CA LYS A 35 19.10 -3.06 6.84
C LYS A 35 18.62 -1.61 6.94
N PRO A 36 18.41 -0.90 5.81
CA PRO A 36 17.92 0.47 5.81
C PRO A 36 16.56 0.63 6.51
N LYS A 37 16.34 1.80 7.13
CA LYS A 37 15.05 2.16 7.75
C LYS A 37 13.89 2.06 6.78
N ALA A 38 14.09 2.52 5.54
CA ALA A 38 13.08 2.48 4.49
C ALA A 38 12.63 1.05 4.17
N THR A 39 13.56 0.09 4.17
CA THR A 39 13.23 -1.33 3.97
C THR A 39 12.30 -1.84 5.05
N TYR A 40 12.59 -1.55 6.33
CA TYR A 40 11.71 -1.96 7.43
C TYR A 40 10.36 -1.24 7.41
N ALA A 41 10.35 0.06 7.15
CA ALA A 41 9.11 0.81 7.01
C ALA A 41 8.24 0.22 5.88
N GLY A 42 8.84 -0.08 4.72
CA GLY A 42 8.16 -0.74 3.60
C GLY A 42 7.62 -2.12 3.97
N GLN A 43 8.40 -2.94 4.67
CA GLN A 43 7.96 -4.26 5.14
C GLN A 43 6.79 -4.16 6.13
N ILE A 44 6.86 -3.25 7.10
CA ILE A 44 5.78 -3.05 8.08
C ILE A 44 4.50 -2.62 7.38
N ILE A 45 4.60 -1.65 6.47
CA ILE A 45 3.45 -1.15 5.71
C ILE A 45 2.88 -2.27 4.82
N GLY A 46 3.73 -2.98 4.07
CA GLY A 46 3.32 -4.08 3.20
C GLY A 46 2.60 -5.19 3.97
N SER A 47 3.20 -5.67 5.07
CA SER A 47 2.56 -6.68 5.92
C SER A 47 1.22 -6.21 6.50
N GLN A 48 1.11 -4.93 6.88
CA GLN A 48 -0.15 -4.40 7.39
C GLN A 48 -1.22 -4.31 6.29
N ILE A 49 -0.85 -3.94 5.07
CA ILE A 49 -1.77 -3.93 3.91
C ILE A 49 -2.26 -5.35 3.63
N GLU A 50 -1.36 -6.33 3.54
CA GLU A 50 -1.70 -7.74 3.32
C GLU A 50 -2.66 -8.28 4.40
N LEU A 51 -2.38 -7.97 5.67
CA LEU A 51 -3.23 -8.38 6.79
C LEU A 51 -4.64 -7.77 6.72
N ASN A 52 -4.78 -6.58 6.13
CA ASN A 52 -6.08 -5.90 6.01
C ASN A 52 -6.71 -6.02 4.63
N ALA A 53 -6.14 -6.78 3.68
CA ALA A 53 -6.60 -6.80 2.29
C ALA A 53 -8.11 -7.06 2.18
N GLN A 54 -8.61 -8.10 2.84
CA GLN A 54 -10.04 -8.44 2.85
C GLN A 54 -10.93 -7.34 3.46
N LEU A 55 -10.41 -6.63 4.47
CA LEU A 55 -11.13 -5.50 5.08
C LEU A 55 -11.17 -4.31 4.11
N ILE A 56 -10.07 -4.03 3.41
CA ILE A 56 -10.00 -2.98 2.39
C ILE A 56 -11.02 -3.28 1.28
N ASP A 57 -11.05 -4.52 0.77
CA ASP A 57 -12.00 -4.94 -0.26
C ASP A 57 -13.47 -4.72 0.19
N TYR A 58 -13.78 -5.11 1.43
CA TYR A 58 -15.10 -4.88 2.02
C TYR A 58 -15.46 -3.39 2.11
N LEU A 59 -14.51 -2.53 2.49
CA LEU A 59 -14.71 -1.09 2.58
C LEU A 59 -14.94 -0.48 1.19
N ILE A 60 -14.20 -0.92 0.17
CA ILE A 60 -14.40 -0.51 -1.22
C ILE A 60 -15.81 -0.91 -1.67
N GLU A 61 -16.23 -2.15 -1.42
CA GLU A 61 -17.57 -2.63 -1.80
C GLU A 61 -18.67 -1.83 -1.10
N SER A 62 -18.52 -1.54 0.20
CA SER A 62 -19.48 -0.74 0.95
C SER A 62 -19.59 0.69 0.41
N GLN A 63 -18.46 1.31 0.05
CA GLN A 63 -18.44 2.67 -0.51
C GLN A 63 -19.06 2.69 -1.90
N ALA A 64 -18.73 1.72 -2.75
CA ALA A 64 -19.28 1.59 -4.10
C ALA A 64 -20.80 1.43 -4.08
N LYS A 65 -21.33 0.59 -3.17
CA LYS A 65 -22.78 0.45 -2.94
C LYS A 65 -23.45 1.78 -2.57
N SER A 66 -22.79 2.62 -1.77
CA SER A 66 -23.31 3.93 -1.38
C SER A 66 -23.35 4.92 -2.55
N GLU A 67 -22.47 4.75 -3.53
CA GLU A 67 -22.36 5.56 -4.74
C GLU A 67 -23.18 5.00 -5.93
N GLY A 68 -23.73 3.80 -5.79
CA GLY A 68 -24.50 3.13 -6.85
C GLY A 68 -23.64 2.62 -8.00
N ILE A 69 -22.35 2.37 -7.76
CA ILE A 69 -21.39 1.81 -8.73
C ILE A 69 -20.82 0.48 -8.22
N THR A 70 -20.06 -0.22 -9.06
CA THR A 70 -19.35 -1.44 -8.66
C THR A 70 -18.05 -1.11 -7.92
N SER A 71 -17.55 -2.06 -7.11
CA SER A 71 -16.25 -1.92 -6.44
C SER A 71 -15.10 -1.78 -7.44
N GLU A 72 -15.17 -2.51 -8.57
CA GLU A 72 -14.17 -2.44 -9.65
C GLU A 72 -14.13 -1.05 -10.29
N GLU A 73 -15.29 -0.44 -10.55
CA GLU A 73 -15.36 0.93 -11.10
C GLU A 73 -14.82 1.96 -10.11
N LEU A 74 -15.16 1.81 -8.82
CA LEU A 74 -14.67 2.70 -7.77
C LEU A 74 -13.15 2.62 -7.61
N GLU A 75 -12.62 1.40 -7.53
CA GLU A 75 -11.18 1.17 -7.39
C GLU A 75 -10.42 1.69 -8.61
N LYS A 76 -10.91 1.40 -9.83
CA LYS A 76 -10.32 1.92 -11.06
C LYS A 76 -10.25 3.44 -11.06
N ARG A 77 -11.35 4.11 -10.66
CA ARG A 77 -11.41 5.58 -10.59
C ARG A 77 -10.34 6.14 -9.64
N TRP A 78 -10.20 5.58 -8.45
CA TRP A 78 -9.18 6.03 -7.48
C TRP A 78 -7.75 5.78 -7.97
N LEU A 79 -7.50 4.63 -8.61
CA LEU A 79 -6.19 4.34 -9.20
C LEU A 79 -5.83 5.30 -10.35
N GLU A 80 -6.81 5.70 -11.15
CA GLU A 80 -6.64 6.72 -12.20
C GLU A 80 -6.35 8.11 -11.62
N GLU A 81 -7.07 8.52 -10.55
CA GLU A 81 -6.86 9.80 -9.86
C GLU A 81 -5.43 9.93 -9.30
N GLU A 82 -4.86 8.84 -8.80
CA GLU A 82 -3.49 8.77 -8.28
C GLU A 82 -2.43 8.53 -9.39
N GLY A 83 -2.84 8.44 -10.65
CA GLY A 83 -1.94 8.22 -11.77
C GLY A 83 -1.26 6.84 -11.77
N TYR A 84 -1.89 5.83 -11.16
CA TYR A 84 -1.34 4.47 -11.05
C TYR A 84 -1.04 3.85 -12.42
N PHE A 85 -1.82 4.19 -13.44
CA PHE A 85 -1.64 3.71 -14.82
C PHE A 85 -0.78 4.64 -15.70
N ALA A 86 -0.27 5.75 -15.16
CA ALA A 86 0.61 6.64 -15.90
C ALA A 86 2.04 6.08 -15.90
N ASP A 87 2.57 5.77 -17.09
CA ASP A 87 3.96 5.36 -17.34
C ASP A 87 4.93 6.55 -17.38
#